data_AF-A0A2T0RFD1-F1
#
_entry.id   AF-A0A2T0RFD1-F1
#
_cell.length_a   1.000
_cell.length_b   1.000
_cell.length_c   1.000
_cell.angle_alpha   90.00
_cell.angle_beta   90.00
_cell.angle_gamma   90.00
#
_symmetry.space_group_name_H-M   'P 1'
#
loop_
_entity.id
_entity.type
_entity.pdbx_description
1 polymer ?
#
loop_
_entity_poly.entity_id
_entity_poly.type
_entity_poly.pdbx_seq_one_letter_code
_entity_poly.pdbx_strand_id
1 'polypeptide(L)'
;MTAPPAIGEDEAILAAAAAESGGALATVLAVTGSAYRRAGSRMLVLPDGSTVGGVSGGCLEADVVDEALAVSRSGEPRILRFDTTDPGDVVMGYGSGCAGIIDVLVEPRGPLAADLSLAALAAARTTRRPGLRTGPRRRSMSA
;
A
#
# COMPACT_ATOMS: atom_id res chain seq x y z
N MET A 1 8.32 -24.07 -1.88
CA MET A 1 8.24 -22.64 -1.52
C MET A 1 8.10 -21.85 -2.81
N THR A 2 6.89 -21.87 -3.37
CA THR A 2 6.62 -21.34 -4.71
C THR A 2 6.39 -19.85 -4.58
N ALA A 3 7.17 -19.02 -5.28
CA ALA A 3 6.84 -17.61 -5.41
C ALA A 3 5.39 -17.51 -5.92
N PRO A 4 4.51 -16.75 -5.26
CA PRO A 4 3.13 -16.61 -5.73
C PRO A 4 3.13 -16.08 -7.17
N PRO A 5 2.17 -16.49 -8.03
CA PRO A 5 2.08 -16.00 -9.39
C PRO A 5 1.97 -14.47 -9.39
N ALA A 6 2.31 -13.81 -10.52
CA ALA A 6 2.25 -12.36 -10.71
C ALA A 6 0.81 -11.82 -10.69
N ILE A 7 0.17 -11.97 -9.53
CA ILE A 7 -1.10 -11.41 -9.14
C ILE A 7 -0.84 -9.94 -8.85
N GLY A 8 -1.56 -9.01 -9.49
CA GLY A 8 -1.41 -7.59 -9.17
C GLY A 8 -1.68 -7.36 -7.67
N GLU A 9 -0.82 -6.61 -6.98
CA GLU A 9 -0.73 -6.51 -5.50
C GLU A 9 -2.09 -6.51 -4.77
N ASP A 10 -3.11 -5.79 -5.26
CA ASP A 10 -4.42 -5.78 -4.59
C ASP A 10 -5.12 -7.17 -4.53
N GLU A 11 -4.92 -8.08 -5.48
CA GLU A 11 -5.54 -9.41 -5.45
C GLU A 11 -4.77 -10.37 -4.53
N ALA A 12 -3.47 -10.19 -4.37
CA ALA A 12 -2.72 -10.88 -3.33
C ALA A 12 -3.20 -10.43 -1.94
N ILE A 13 -3.44 -9.12 -1.77
CA ILE A 13 -4.03 -8.55 -0.54
C ILE A 13 -5.42 -9.15 -0.27
N LEU A 14 -6.29 -9.18 -1.29
CA LEU A 14 -7.64 -9.75 -1.14
C LEU A 14 -7.61 -11.25 -0.82
N ALA A 15 -6.72 -12.01 -1.48
CA ALA A 15 -6.58 -13.44 -1.22
C ALA A 15 -6.06 -13.72 0.18
N ALA A 16 -5.05 -12.99 0.64
CA ALA A 16 -4.50 -13.12 1.98
C ALA A 16 -5.53 -12.74 3.05
N ALA A 17 -6.26 -11.64 2.86
CA ALA A 17 -7.30 -11.21 3.80
C ALA A 17 -8.53 -12.13 3.83
N ALA A 18 -8.76 -12.91 2.77
CA ALA A 18 -9.77 -13.97 2.76
C ALA A 18 -9.29 -15.24 3.47
N ALA A 19 -7.98 -15.52 3.43
CA ALA A 19 -7.38 -16.67 4.08
C ALA A 19 -7.22 -16.48 5.59
N GLU A 20 -6.94 -15.25 6.05
CA GLU A 20 -6.72 -14.93 7.45
C GLU A 20 -7.43 -13.65 7.86
N SER A 21 -8.08 -13.68 9.03
CA SER A 21 -8.77 -12.54 9.63
C SER A 21 -7.89 -11.84 10.66
N GLY A 22 -8.12 -10.55 10.88
CA GLY A 22 -7.32 -9.73 11.79
C GLY A 22 -6.15 -9.03 11.08
N GLY A 23 -5.29 -8.39 11.87
CA GLY A 23 -4.24 -7.52 11.37
C GLY A 23 -4.75 -6.11 11.06
N ALA A 24 -4.08 -5.42 10.14
CA ALA A 24 -4.45 -4.08 9.69
C ALA A 24 -4.14 -3.89 8.19
N LEU A 25 -4.89 -2.98 7.54
CA LEU A 25 -4.65 -2.57 6.16
C LEU A 25 -4.07 -1.15 6.16
N ALA A 26 -2.88 -1.00 5.60
CA ALA A 26 -2.27 0.29 5.33
C ALA A 26 -2.57 0.72 3.88
N THR A 27 -3.02 1.96 3.70
CA THR A 27 -3.33 2.54 2.39
C THR A 27 -2.69 3.92 2.27
N VAL A 28 -1.90 4.14 1.21
CA VAL A 28 -1.36 5.46 0.89
C VAL A 28 -2.51 6.37 0.46
N LEU A 29 -2.82 7.39 1.27
CA LEU A 29 -3.85 8.37 0.97
C LEU A 29 -3.38 9.41 -0.03
N ALA A 30 -2.19 9.97 0.24
CA ALA A 30 -1.66 11.09 -0.50
C ALA A 30 -0.14 11.03 -0.55
N VAL A 31 0.41 11.60 -1.61
CA VAL A 31 1.84 11.82 -1.78
C VAL A 31 2.03 13.25 -2.25
N THR A 32 2.86 14.01 -1.54
CA THR A 32 3.36 15.32 -1.97
C THR A 32 4.83 15.19 -2.32
N GLY A 33 5.26 15.70 -3.48
CA GLY A 33 6.64 15.53 -3.94
C GLY A 33 6.87 14.16 -4.60
N SER A 34 8.05 13.58 -4.39
CA SER A 34 8.45 12.31 -5.01
C SER A 34 8.35 11.15 -4.03
N ALA A 35 7.63 10.09 -4.41
CA ALA A 35 7.61 8.81 -3.71
C ALA A 35 7.61 7.64 -4.70
N TYR A 36 8.12 6.49 -4.26
CA TYR A 36 8.18 5.26 -5.05
C TYR A 36 6.79 4.70 -5.38
N ARG A 37 5.86 4.80 -4.43
CA ARG A 37 4.46 4.38 -4.57
C ARG A 37 3.54 5.57 -4.70
N ARG A 38 2.35 5.32 -5.25
CA ARG A 38 1.33 6.36 -5.49
C ARG A 38 0.19 6.23 -4.49
N ALA A 39 -0.60 7.28 -4.36
CA ALA A 39 -1.89 7.21 -3.68
C ALA A 39 -2.70 6.00 -4.18
N GLY A 40 -3.29 5.27 -3.25
CA GLY A 40 -4.00 4.01 -3.49
C GLY A 40 -3.13 2.76 -3.48
N SER A 41 -1.80 2.86 -3.29
CA SER A 41 -0.96 1.72 -2.93
C SER A 41 -1.33 1.20 -1.54
N ARG A 42 -1.27 -0.12 -1.35
CA ARG A 42 -1.75 -0.79 -0.14
C ARG A 42 -0.76 -1.84 0.35
N MET A 43 -0.79 -2.06 1.65
CA MET A 43 -0.06 -3.11 2.33
C MET A 43 -0.94 -3.72 3.41
N LEU A 44 -1.16 -5.03 3.33
CA LEU A 44 -1.79 -5.80 4.39
C LEU A 44 -0.72 -6.24 5.39
N VAL A 45 -0.97 -6.04 6.68
CA VAL A 45 -0.16 -6.57 7.78
C VAL A 45 -1.01 -7.59 8.51
N LEU A 46 -0.55 -8.84 8.53
CA LEU A 46 -1.21 -9.96 9.19
C LEU A 46 -0.91 -9.96 10.71
N PRO A 47 -1.70 -10.71 11.52
CA PRO A 47 -1.51 -10.76 12.98
C PRO A 47 -0.11 -11.19 13.43
N ASP A 48 0.59 -12.00 12.63
CA ASP A 48 1.96 -12.46 12.89
C ASP A 48 3.04 -11.45 12.45
N GLY A 49 2.63 -10.29 11.90
CA GLY A 49 3.51 -9.25 11.39
C GLY A 49 3.98 -9.47 9.95
N SER A 50 3.59 -10.58 9.30
CA SER A 50 3.89 -10.79 7.88
C SER A 50 3.07 -9.85 6.99
N THR A 51 3.58 -9.55 5.79
CA THR A 51 3.05 -8.46 4.96
C THR A 51 2.75 -8.90 3.54
N VAL A 52 1.71 -8.32 2.94
CA VAL A 52 1.37 -8.48 1.52
C VAL A 52 1.15 -7.12 0.86
N GLY A 53 1.85 -6.85 -0.24
CA GLY A 53 1.85 -5.53 -0.89
C GLY A 53 2.96 -4.62 -0.35
N GLY A 54 2.79 -3.30 -0.48
CA GLY A 54 3.79 -2.34 -0.02
C GLY A 54 3.37 -0.88 -0.23
N VAL A 55 3.90 0.00 0.62
CA VAL A 55 3.55 1.44 0.62
C VAL A 55 4.71 2.35 0.21
N SER A 56 5.97 1.88 0.27
CA SER A 56 7.14 2.74 -0.03
C SER A 56 8.26 2.05 -0.81
N GLY A 57 8.38 0.73 -0.74
CA GLY A 57 9.46 -0.04 -1.37
C GLY A 57 10.61 -0.43 -0.44
N GLY A 58 10.49 -0.22 0.88
CA GLY A 58 11.33 -0.89 1.88
C GLY A 58 11.58 -0.08 3.17
N CYS A 59 11.74 1.24 3.08
CA CYS A 59 12.22 2.03 4.20
C CYS A 59 11.12 2.33 5.25
N LEU A 60 9.89 2.61 4.81
CA LEU A 60 8.78 2.96 5.72
C LEU A 60 8.07 1.72 6.29
N GLU A 61 8.29 0.55 5.68
CA GLU A 61 7.49 -0.65 5.92
C GLU A 61 7.58 -1.16 7.36
N ALA A 62 8.74 -1.05 8.00
CA ALA A 62 8.92 -1.48 9.39
C ALA A 62 8.04 -0.66 10.36
N ASP A 63 8.10 0.67 10.27
CA ASP A 63 7.28 1.57 11.09
C ASP A 63 5.79 1.35 10.84
N VAL A 64 5.40 1.09 9.59
CA VAL A 64 4.03 0.77 9.23
C VAL A 64 3.59 -0.57 9.83
N VAL A 65 4.45 -1.59 9.90
CA VAL A 65 4.13 -2.87 10.57
C VAL A 65 3.90 -2.65 12.06
N ASP A 66 4.77 -1.90 12.73
CA ASP A 66 4.65 -1.66 14.17
C ASP A 66 3.35 -0.95 14.52
N GLU A 67 3.01 0.11 13.79
CA GLU A 67 1.74 0.83 13.96
C GLU A 67 0.53 0.00 13.54
N ALA A 68 0.64 -0.80 12.48
CA ALA A 68 -0.42 -1.72 12.06
C ALA A 68 -0.77 -2.74 13.14
N LEU A 69 0.24 -3.32 13.81
CA LEU A 69 0.01 -4.23 14.92
C LEU A 69 -0.61 -3.51 16.12
N ALA A 70 -0.23 -2.25 16.38
CA ALA A 70 -0.85 -1.44 17.42
C ALA A 70 -2.33 -1.13 17.12
N VAL A 71 -2.63 -0.70 15.90
CA VAL A 71 -3.99 -0.44 15.40
C VAL A 71 -4.84 -1.70 15.46
N SER A 72 -4.29 -2.85 15.07
CA SER A 72 -5.00 -4.13 15.12
C SER A 72 -5.44 -4.48 16.55
N ARG A 73 -4.59 -4.19 17.54
CA ARG A 73 -4.90 -4.40 18.97
C ARG A 73 -5.89 -3.38 19.53
N SER A 74 -5.76 -2.10 19.16
CA SER A 74 -6.62 -1.04 19.68
C SER A 74 -8.00 -1.02 19.02
N GLY A 75 -8.10 -1.48 17.77
CA GLY A 75 -9.30 -1.32 16.95
C GLY A 75 -9.54 0.12 16.50
N GLU A 76 -8.56 1.01 16.68
CA GLU A 76 -8.67 2.43 16.32
C GLU A 76 -7.78 2.75 15.11
N PRO A 77 -8.36 3.23 13.98
CA PRO A 77 -7.59 3.60 12.81
C PRO A 77 -6.69 4.82 13.06
N ARG A 78 -5.56 4.89 12.35
CA ARG A 78 -4.56 5.96 12.47
C ARG A 78 -4.09 6.45 11.11
N ILE A 79 -3.68 7.71 11.03
CA ILE A 79 -2.97 8.25 9.87
C ILE A 79 -1.52 8.50 10.29
N LEU A 80 -0.60 7.87 9.57
CA LEU A 80 0.83 8.07 9.70
C LEU A 80 1.30 9.04 8.62
N ARG A 81 2.10 10.03 9.01
CA ARG A 81 2.76 10.96 8.10
C ARG A 81 4.25 10.70 8.10
N PHE A 82 4.78 10.34 6.94
CA PHE A 82 6.21 10.18 6.71
C PHE A 82 6.69 11.36 5.87
N ASP A 83 7.59 12.16 6.43
CA ASP A 83 8.26 13.25 5.73
C ASP A 83 9.70 12.81 5.43
N THR A 84 10.05 12.64 4.15
CA THR A 84 11.40 12.28 3.71
C THR A 84 12.11 13.46 3.05
N THR A 85 11.64 14.68 3.30
CA THR A 85 12.21 15.90 2.70
C THR A 85 13.43 16.42 3.44
N ASP A 86 13.68 15.99 4.69
CA ASP A 86 14.85 16.40 5.46
C ASP A 86 16.10 15.58 5.07
N PRO A 87 17.20 16.21 4.64
CA PRO A 87 18.48 15.53 4.44
C PRO A 87 19.08 14.92 5.73
N GLY A 88 18.54 15.17 6.92
CA GLY A 88 18.90 14.47 8.16
C GLY A 88 18.37 13.03 8.25
N ASP A 89 17.27 12.71 7.56
CA ASP A 89 16.64 11.38 7.58
C ASP A 89 17.36 10.35 6.70
N VAL A 90 18.34 10.79 5.90
CA VAL A 90 19.25 9.88 5.19
C VAL A 90 20.08 9.02 6.15
N VAL A 91 20.29 9.48 7.39
CA VAL A 91 21.03 8.75 8.42
C VAL A 91 20.19 7.61 9.03
N MET A 92 18.86 7.72 9.01
CA MET A 92 17.92 6.71 9.51
C MET A 92 17.49 5.69 8.44
N GLY A 93 18.09 5.72 7.25
CA GLY A 93 17.79 4.77 6.17
C GLY A 93 16.64 5.17 5.24
N TYR A 94 16.03 6.35 5.44
CA TYR A 94 14.99 6.91 4.56
C TYR A 94 15.53 7.56 3.27
N GLY A 95 16.87 7.59 3.11
CA GLY A 95 17.60 8.39 2.12
C GLY A 95 17.74 7.85 0.70
N SER A 96 16.96 6.88 0.25
CA SER A 96 17.05 6.33 -1.11
C SER A 96 16.19 7.12 -2.13
N GLY A 97 16.43 8.42 -2.23
CA GLY A 97 16.07 9.22 -3.42
C GLY A 97 14.62 9.71 -3.57
N CYS A 98 13.74 9.47 -2.59
CA CYS A 98 12.39 10.04 -2.55
C CYS A 98 12.37 11.29 -1.64
N ALA A 99 12.12 12.47 -2.20
CA ALA A 99 11.93 13.71 -1.44
C ALA A 99 10.44 14.06 -1.45
N GLY A 100 9.70 13.55 -0.48
CA GLY A 100 8.27 13.74 -0.43
C GLY A 100 7.65 13.46 0.94
N ILE A 101 6.38 13.81 1.05
CA ILE A 101 5.55 13.55 2.22
C ILE A 101 4.51 12.52 1.82
N ILE A 102 4.39 11.45 2.61
CA ILE A 102 3.48 10.33 2.35
C ILE A 102 2.54 10.21 3.56
N ASP A 103 1.24 10.30 3.29
CA ASP A 103 0.20 10.06 4.30
C ASP A 103 -0.36 8.65 4.11
N VAL A 104 -0.28 7.82 5.15
CA VAL A 104 -0.72 6.42 5.14
C VAL A 104 -1.81 6.24 6.18
N LEU A 105 -3.01 5.84 5.74
CA LEU A 105 -4.08 5.41 6.62
C LEU A 105 -3.87 3.94 6.99
N VAL A 106 -3.91 3.64 8.28
CA VAL A 106 -3.81 2.29 8.84
C VAL A 106 -5.14 1.98 9.53
N GLU A 107 -5.83 0.95 9.04
CA GLU A 107 -7.16 0.56 9.53
C GLU A 107 -7.11 -0.86 10.10
N PRO A 108 -7.73 -1.11 11.27
CA PRO A 108 -7.80 -2.45 11.82
C PRO A 108 -8.70 -3.32 10.96
N ARG A 109 -8.35 -4.60 10.87
CA ARG A 109 -9.15 -5.57 10.11
C ARG A 109 -10.10 -6.35 10.99
N GLY A 110 -11.38 -6.27 10.65
CA GLY A 110 -12.37 -7.27 11.03
C GLY A 110 -12.42 -8.44 10.04
N PRO A 111 -13.38 -9.37 10.22
CA PRO A 111 -13.73 -10.35 9.19
C PRO A 111 -14.01 -9.66 7.85
N LEU A 112 -13.60 -10.27 6.73
CA LEU A 112 -13.68 -9.68 5.38
C LEU A 112 -15.08 -9.11 5.03
N ALA A 113 -16.14 -9.74 5.52
CA ALA A 113 -17.53 -9.31 5.31
C ALA A 113 -17.90 -7.97 5.98
N ALA A 114 -17.14 -7.54 7.00
CA ALA A 114 -17.33 -6.30 7.72
C ALA A 114 -16.29 -5.22 7.33
N ASP A 115 -15.33 -5.55 6.47
CA ASP A 115 -14.25 -4.66 6.08
C ASP A 115 -14.62 -3.88 4.80
N LEU A 116 -15.09 -2.65 5.00
CA LEU A 116 -15.52 -1.77 3.91
C LEU A 116 -14.36 -1.41 2.96
N SER A 117 -13.14 -1.28 3.47
CA SER A 117 -11.97 -0.91 2.69
C SER A 117 -11.58 -2.04 1.71
N LEU A 118 -11.63 -3.30 2.13
CA LEU A 118 -11.43 -4.41 1.20
C LEU A 118 -12.62 -4.68 0.29
N ALA A 119 -13.85 -4.54 0.78
CA ALA A 119 -15.02 -4.66 -0.07
C ALA A 119 -14.97 -3.63 -1.21
N ALA A 120 -14.57 -2.39 -0.91
CA ALA A 120 -14.34 -1.34 -1.91
C ALA A 120 -13.20 -1.70 -2.87
N LEU A 121 -12.11 -2.28 -2.38
CA LEU A 121 -10.99 -2.74 -3.21
C LEU A 121 -11.40 -3.84 -4.20
N ALA A 122 -12.13 -4.84 -3.71
CA ALA A 122 -12.67 -5.92 -4.53
C ALA A 122 -13.62 -5.37 -5.60
N ALA A 123 -14.55 -4.48 -5.21
CA ALA A 123 -15.49 -3.83 -6.12
C ALA A 123 -14.78 -2.99 -7.20
N ALA A 124 -13.76 -2.22 -6.82
CA ALA A 124 -12.96 -1.40 -7.73
C ALA A 124 -12.10 -2.21 -8.71
N ARG A 125 -11.79 -3.49 -8.41
CA ARG A 125 -11.16 -4.40 -9.39
C ARG A 125 -12.19 -4.93 -10.39
N THR A 126 -13.38 -5.32 -9.95
CA THR A 126 -14.44 -5.78 -10.86
C THR A 126 -14.90 -4.73 -11.88
N THR A 127 -14.76 -3.44 -11.55
CA THR A 127 -15.11 -2.33 -12.47
C THR A 127 -13.95 -1.88 -13.37
N ARG A 128 -12.70 -2.30 -13.08
CA ARG A 128 -11.54 -2.00 -13.93
C ARG A 128 -11.60 -2.86 -15.20
N ARG A 129 -12.07 -2.26 -16.31
CA ARG A 129 -11.89 -2.82 -17.66
C ARG A 129 -10.40 -2.94 -17.97
N PRO A 130 -9.87 -4.15 -18.26
CA PRO A 130 -8.49 -4.30 -18.69
C PRO A 130 -8.36 -3.71 -20.10
N GLY A 131 -7.79 -2.51 -20.24
CA GLY A 131 -7.52 -1.98 -21.59
C GLY A 131 -7.40 -0.46 -21.80
N LEU A 132 -7.61 0.41 -20.80
CA LEU A 132 -7.40 1.86 -21.03
C LEU A 132 -5.89 2.21 -21.07
N ARG A 133 -5.24 1.97 -22.20
CA ARG A 133 -3.98 2.63 -22.57
C ARG A 133 -4.31 4.09 -22.94
N THR A 134 -4.25 4.99 -21.97
CA THR A 134 -4.27 6.44 -22.24
C THR A 134 -2.87 6.89 -22.63
N GLY A 135 -2.57 6.83 -23.92
CA GLY A 135 -1.36 7.44 -24.47
C GLY A 135 -1.44 7.54 -25.98
N PRO A 136 -1.40 8.75 -26.59
CA PRO A 136 -1.34 8.87 -28.04
C PRO A 136 0.00 8.30 -28.51
N ARG A 137 -0.04 7.27 -29.36
CA ARG A 137 1.14 6.80 -30.11
C ARG A 137 1.59 7.95 -31.02
N ARG A 138 2.59 8.71 -30.60
CA ARG A 138 3.32 9.58 -31.54
C ARG A 138 3.97 8.68 -32.58
N ARG A 139 3.41 8.66 -33.80
CA ARG A 139 4.10 8.14 -34.97
C ARG A 139 5.18 9.16 -35.34
N SER A 140 6.44 8.84 -35.11
CA SER A 140 7.54 9.56 -35.75
C SER A 140 7.48 9.25 -37.23
N MET A 141 7.04 10.23 -38.02
CA MET A 141 7.16 10.25 -39.48
C MET A 141 8.54 10.84 -39.75
N SER A 142 9.51 10.00 -40.14
CA SER A 142 10.77 10.49 -40.70
C SER A 142 10.57 10.77 -42.18
N ALA A 143 11.02 11.95 -42.58
CA ALA A 143 11.17 12.40 -43.97
C ALA A 143 12.32 11.65 -44.66
#